data_AF-F2RU36-F1
#
_entry.id   AF-F2RU36-F1
#
_cell.length_a   1.000
_cell.length_b   1.000
_cell.length_c   1.000
_cell.angle_alpha   90.00
_cell.angle_beta   90.00
_cell.angle_gamma   90.00
#
_symmetry.space_group_name_H-M   'P 1'
#
loop_
_entity.id
_entity.type
_entity.pdbx_description
1 polymer ?
#
loop_
_entity_poly.entity_id
_entity_poly.type
_entity_poly.pdbx_seq_one_letter_code
_entity_poly.pdbx_strand_id
1 'polypeptide(L)'
;MKRYGCEKDTSIINLTKLGEGGVNRVLAATLENGLQVVVKIPYPLSVPRSQQPMKMQLELNILSWSLYQYGQRAGLKLDRGPWSDLHHYLRAIGRRELEWTKNYRLPLEKEFPYNALLPGIIPHEHYAALLQKYLAIAPFLLPKDPLDPGNQPTIRHPAQTSRQLTFLCPPIHLTLTSIIDWQHTTVTPLLLAAGYPKMFENPDVEPPETLEAPKPPEGYDTLDIETKSQVDELLRRRYLYYLYRVFNGARNKRHLAAFYDPVLQPRQHLVDYADRQWNGNLITLRAALMRMCGYWPLLPTKEECPISFTDAELKKHSKDEPMWIDLTALVNYWRDELGGLSEEGWIRSEMFDHAMKKNKELKKKIHQ
;
A
#
# COMPACT_ATOMS: atom_id res chain seq x y z
N MET A 1 27.68 -3.14 -4.69
CA MET A 1 27.18 -4.38 -5.35
C MET A 1 28.18 -5.51 -5.12
N LYS A 2 27.87 -6.46 -4.23
CA LYS A 2 28.49 -7.79 -4.28
C LYS A 2 27.48 -8.71 -4.97
N ARG A 3 27.83 -9.28 -6.12
CA ARG A 3 27.11 -10.44 -6.65
C ARG A 3 27.42 -11.56 -5.65
N TYR A 4 26.44 -12.00 -4.87
CA TYR A 4 26.61 -13.26 -4.14
C TYR A 4 26.76 -14.34 -5.21
N GLY A 5 27.92 -14.99 -5.18
CA GLY A 5 28.28 -16.02 -6.14
C GLY A 5 27.31 -17.19 -6.01
N CYS A 6 26.43 -17.33 -7.00
CA CYS A 6 26.15 -18.66 -7.50
C CYS A 6 27.40 -19.02 -8.31
N GLU A 7 28.17 -20.00 -7.87
CA GLU A 7 29.14 -20.64 -8.75
C GLU A 7 28.40 -21.03 -10.03
N LYS A 8 29.08 -20.88 -11.18
CA LYS A 8 28.43 -20.91 -12.49
C LYS A 8 27.73 -22.23 -12.85
N ASP A 9 27.81 -23.26 -12.01
CA ASP A 9 27.38 -24.63 -12.32
C ASP A 9 26.69 -25.34 -11.13
N THR A 10 25.92 -24.66 -10.27
CA THR A 10 25.10 -25.37 -9.27
C THR A 10 23.68 -25.61 -9.81
N SER A 11 23.32 -26.87 -10.05
CA SER A 11 21.99 -27.21 -10.57
C SER A 11 20.93 -27.09 -9.47
N ILE A 12 19.69 -26.79 -9.88
CA ILE A 12 18.54 -26.80 -8.99
C ILE A 12 17.99 -28.23 -8.94
N ILE A 13 18.02 -28.87 -7.76
CA ILE A 13 17.54 -30.25 -7.57
C ILE A 13 16.08 -30.32 -7.17
N ASN A 14 15.53 -29.26 -6.59
CA ASN A 14 14.12 -29.19 -6.22
C ASN A 14 13.59 -27.77 -6.36
N LEU A 15 12.37 -27.63 -6.89
CA LEU A 15 11.60 -26.38 -6.99
C LEU A 15 10.21 -26.61 -6.43
N THR A 16 9.85 -25.90 -5.37
CA THR A 16 8.51 -25.94 -4.76
C THR A 16 7.87 -24.56 -4.83
N LYS A 17 6.61 -24.47 -5.28
CA LYS A 17 5.89 -23.19 -5.35
C LYS A 17 5.46 -22.74 -3.95
N LEU A 18 5.98 -21.62 -3.48
CA LEU A 18 5.63 -21.02 -2.19
C LEU A 18 4.39 -20.12 -2.28
N GLY A 19 4.18 -19.47 -3.42
CA GLY A 19 3.04 -18.58 -3.60
C GLY A 19 2.92 -18.04 -5.02
N GLU A 20 1.74 -17.55 -5.35
CA GLU A 20 1.40 -17.04 -6.67
C GLU A 20 0.59 -15.75 -6.56
N GLY A 21 0.94 -14.75 -7.36
CA GLY A 21 0.25 -13.46 -7.43
C GLY A 21 0.13 -12.97 -8.87
N GLY A 22 -0.55 -11.85 -9.08
CA GLY A 22 -0.90 -11.37 -10.42
C GLY A 22 0.28 -11.03 -11.35
N VAL A 23 1.47 -10.80 -10.79
CA VAL A 23 2.65 -10.32 -11.53
C VAL A 23 3.85 -11.28 -11.49
N ASN A 24 3.89 -12.20 -10.52
CA ASN A 24 5.02 -13.11 -10.31
C ASN A 24 4.62 -14.32 -9.47
N ARG A 25 5.38 -15.39 -9.61
CA ARG A 25 5.36 -16.58 -8.74
C ARG A 25 6.59 -16.62 -7.86
N VAL A 26 6.45 -17.14 -6.64
CA VAL A 26 7.55 -17.32 -5.67
C VAL A 26 7.78 -18.81 -5.47
N LEU A 27 9.03 -19.24 -5.61
CA LEU A 27 9.47 -20.63 -5.55
C LEU A 27 10.56 -20.77 -4.49
N ALA A 28 10.58 -21.87 -3.75
CA ALA A 28 11.76 -22.33 -3.03
C ALA A 28 12.57 -23.21 -3.98
N ALA A 29 13.82 -22.88 -4.21
CA ALA A 29 14.77 -23.70 -4.96
C ALA A 29 15.81 -24.29 -4.00
N THR A 30 16.02 -25.60 -4.08
CA THR A 30 17.13 -26.28 -3.41
C THR A 30 18.21 -26.56 -4.44
N LEU A 31 19.42 -26.11 -4.17
CA LEU A 31 20.60 -26.32 -5.02
C LEU A 31 21.31 -27.63 -4.62
N GLU A 32 22.09 -28.20 -5.55
CA GLU A 32 22.88 -29.44 -5.32
C GLU A 32 23.78 -29.37 -4.09
N ASN A 33 24.31 -28.19 -3.77
CA ASN A 33 25.14 -27.95 -2.58
C ASN A 33 24.34 -27.84 -1.26
N GLY A 34 23.03 -28.13 -1.28
CA GLY A 34 22.13 -28.06 -0.13
C GLY A 34 21.64 -26.64 0.21
N LEU A 35 22.07 -25.60 -0.53
CA LEU A 35 21.60 -24.25 -0.31
C LEU A 35 20.14 -24.10 -0.74
N GLN A 36 19.30 -23.58 0.14
CA GLN A 36 17.92 -23.21 -0.19
C GLN A 36 17.84 -21.71 -0.47
N VAL A 37 17.23 -21.35 -1.59
CA VAL A 37 17.01 -19.97 -2.01
C VAL A 37 15.55 -19.73 -2.37
N VAL A 38 15.06 -18.52 -2.10
CA VAL A 38 13.74 -18.07 -2.56
C VAL A 38 13.92 -17.38 -3.91
N VAL A 39 13.23 -17.89 -4.94
CA VAL A 39 13.27 -17.39 -6.31
C VAL A 39 11.92 -16.77 -6.67
N LYS A 40 11.92 -15.51 -7.09
CA LYS A 40 10.74 -14.82 -7.59
C LYS A 40 10.83 -14.67 -9.10
N ILE A 41 9.90 -15.29 -9.81
CA ILE A 41 9.88 -15.30 -11.27
C ILE A 41 8.69 -14.45 -11.74
N PRO A 42 8.92 -13.30 -12.40
CA PRO A 42 7.85 -12.54 -13.03
C PRO A 42 7.18 -13.35 -14.13
N TYR A 43 5.87 -13.22 -14.26
CA TYR A 43 5.20 -13.70 -15.46
C TYR A 43 5.72 -12.89 -16.65
N PRO A 44 5.93 -13.53 -17.82
CA PRO A 44 6.14 -12.80 -19.06
C PRO A 44 4.83 -12.09 -19.40
N LEU A 45 4.59 -10.95 -18.76
CA LEU A 45 3.68 -9.94 -19.26
C LEU A 45 4.21 -9.57 -20.64
N SER A 46 3.33 -9.49 -21.64
CA SER A 46 3.65 -9.19 -23.02
C SER A 46 4.25 -7.78 -23.14
N VAL A 47 5.55 -7.64 -22.86
CA VAL A 47 6.32 -6.41 -23.06
C VAL A 47 7.14 -6.58 -24.34
N PRO A 48 7.10 -5.63 -25.28
CA PRO A 48 7.97 -5.65 -26.46
C PRO A 48 9.45 -5.72 -26.05
N ARG A 49 10.24 -6.56 -26.73
CA ARG A 49 11.66 -6.84 -26.43
C ARG A 49 12.59 -5.60 -26.42
N SER A 50 12.11 -4.43 -26.83
CA SER A 50 12.89 -3.18 -26.85
C SER A 50 13.07 -2.50 -25.48
N GLN A 51 12.52 -3.06 -24.39
CA GLN A 51 12.54 -2.43 -23.06
C GLN A 51 13.05 -3.36 -21.95
N GLN A 52 14.30 -3.81 -22.04
CA GLN A 52 15.06 -4.43 -20.92
C GLN A 52 16.35 -3.63 -20.61
N PRO A 53 16.88 -3.70 -19.36
CA PRO A 53 16.97 -2.52 -18.49
C PRO A 53 18.30 -1.74 -18.58
N MET A 54 18.20 -0.41 -18.56
CA MET A 54 19.32 0.50 -18.26
C MET A 54 19.68 0.47 -16.77
N LYS A 55 20.96 0.75 -16.48
CA LYS A 55 21.56 0.94 -15.14
C LYS A 55 20.68 1.84 -14.24
N MET A 56 20.26 1.33 -13.08
CA MET A 56 19.61 2.14 -12.03
C MET A 56 20.69 2.86 -11.18
N GLN A 57 20.68 4.19 -11.21
CA GLN A 57 21.23 5.03 -10.14
C GLN A 57 20.14 5.23 -9.07
N LEU A 58 20.54 5.22 -7.80
CA LEU A 58 19.68 5.40 -6.63
C LEU A 58 19.15 6.83 -6.59
N GLU A 59 17.92 7.05 -7.07
CA GLU A 59 17.23 8.34 -6.97
C GLU A 59 15.78 8.13 -6.54
N LEU A 60 15.23 9.10 -5.81
CA LEU A 60 13.88 9.06 -5.23
C LEU A 60 12.87 8.60 -6.30
N ASN A 61 12.27 7.41 -6.19
CA ASN A 61 10.97 6.98 -6.81
C ASN A 61 10.97 5.51 -7.25
N ILE A 62 10.46 4.57 -6.43
CA ILE A 62 10.16 3.22 -6.96
C ILE A 62 8.69 2.80 -6.84
N LEU A 63 7.80 3.50 -6.10
CA LEU A 63 6.34 3.32 -6.30
C LEU A 63 5.78 4.12 -7.45
N SER A 64 6.28 5.34 -7.66
CA SER A 64 5.84 6.15 -8.81
C SER A 64 6.18 5.43 -10.12
N TRP A 65 7.30 4.71 -10.17
CA TRP A 65 7.79 4.12 -11.41
C TRP A 65 6.85 3.08 -12.07
N SER A 66 6.11 2.26 -11.30
CA SER A 66 5.17 1.28 -11.88
C SER A 66 3.92 1.99 -12.45
N LEU A 67 3.27 2.87 -11.69
CA LEU A 67 2.09 3.61 -12.17
C LEU A 67 2.40 4.58 -13.34
N TYR A 68 3.65 5.02 -13.47
CA TYR A 68 4.08 5.96 -14.51
C TYR A 68 4.41 5.30 -15.87
N GLN A 69 4.65 3.98 -15.93
CA GLN A 69 5.17 3.31 -17.14
C GLN A 69 4.27 2.23 -17.73
N TYR A 70 3.12 1.90 -17.12
CA TYR A 70 2.23 0.87 -17.69
C TYR A 70 1.16 1.45 -18.63
N GLY A 71 1.08 0.85 -19.83
CA GLY A 71 0.02 1.10 -20.81
C GLY A 71 0.03 2.51 -21.41
N GLN A 72 -1.16 3.07 -21.65
CA GLN A 72 -1.33 4.39 -22.28
C GLN A 72 -0.72 5.56 -21.46
N ARG A 73 -0.42 5.35 -20.17
CA ARG A 73 0.23 6.35 -19.30
C ARG A 73 1.67 6.67 -19.71
N ALA A 74 2.38 5.70 -20.30
CA ALA A 74 3.74 5.90 -20.75
C ALA A 74 3.84 7.03 -21.80
N GLY A 75 2.79 7.22 -22.61
CA GLY A 75 2.70 8.26 -23.64
C GLY A 75 2.32 9.65 -23.13
N LEU A 76 1.90 9.78 -21.86
CA LEU A 76 1.59 11.09 -21.29
C LEU A 76 2.86 11.87 -20.95
N LYS A 77 2.88 13.15 -21.36
CA LYS A 77 3.91 14.14 -20.96
C LYS A 77 3.65 14.57 -19.51
N LEU A 78 4.12 13.76 -18.57
CA LEU A 78 3.97 13.97 -17.13
C LEU A 78 5.28 14.45 -16.54
N ASP A 79 5.20 15.27 -15.49
CA ASP A 79 6.32 15.53 -14.61
C ASP A 79 6.64 14.25 -13.83
N ARG A 80 7.81 13.66 -14.08
CA ARG A 80 8.27 12.41 -13.45
C ARG A 80 9.41 12.64 -12.46
N GLY A 81 9.67 13.91 -12.12
CA GLY A 81 10.82 14.31 -11.34
C GLY A 81 12.14 14.21 -12.13
N PRO A 82 13.29 14.25 -11.41
CA PRO A 82 13.40 14.40 -9.96
C PRO A 82 12.88 15.75 -9.47
N TRP A 83 12.33 15.79 -8.26
CA TRP A 83 11.83 17.03 -7.66
C TRP A 83 12.82 17.56 -6.63
N SER A 84 13.28 18.79 -6.82
CA SER A 84 14.08 19.52 -5.83
C SER A 84 13.23 20.16 -4.73
N ASP A 85 11.92 20.23 -4.95
CA ASP A 85 10.92 20.76 -4.02
C ASP A 85 9.83 19.71 -3.78
N LEU A 86 9.58 19.39 -2.52
CA LEU A 86 8.59 18.38 -2.12
C LEU A 86 7.14 18.83 -2.43
N HIS A 87 6.89 20.12 -2.54
CA HIS A 87 5.59 20.62 -2.97
C HIS A 87 5.38 20.39 -4.48
N HIS A 88 6.44 20.35 -5.29
CA HIS A 88 6.36 19.90 -6.67
C HIS A 88 6.01 18.41 -6.76
N TYR A 89 6.59 17.59 -5.88
CA TYR A 89 6.22 16.17 -5.78
C TYR A 89 4.73 15.98 -5.50
N LEU A 90 4.18 16.67 -4.49
CA LEU A 90 2.74 16.60 -4.18
C LEU A 90 1.87 17.09 -5.34
N ARG A 91 2.26 18.19 -5.99
CA ARG A 91 1.53 18.73 -7.15
C ARG A 91 1.57 17.76 -8.35
N ALA A 92 2.70 17.08 -8.56
CA ALA A 92 2.87 16.11 -9.64
C ALA A 92 1.91 14.91 -9.49
N ILE A 93 1.67 14.44 -8.26
CA ILE A 93 0.67 13.40 -7.96
C ILE A 93 -0.71 13.80 -8.50
N GLY A 94 -1.21 14.95 -8.07
CA GLY A 94 -2.54 15.42 -8.45
C GLY A 94 -2.68 15.73 -9.94
N ARG A 95 -1.66 16.38 -10.54
CA ARG A 95 -1.65 16.70 -11.98
C ARG A 95 -1.65 15.44 -12.83
N ARG A 96 -0.89 14.42 -12.42
CA ARG A 96 -0.86 13.15 -13.16
C ARG A 96 -2.24 12.52 -13.26
N GLU A 97 -2.92 12.37 -12.12
CA GLU A 97 -4.25 11.75 -12.12
C GLU A 97 -5.30 12.64 -12.78
N LEU A 98 -5.16 13.96 -12.72
CA LEU A 98 -6.04 14.91 -13.39
C LEU A 98 -5.92 14.80 -14.91
N GLU A 99 -4.69 14.81 -15.44
CA GLU A 99 -4.40 14.68 -16.86
C GLU A 99 -4.84 13.31 -17.38
N TRP A 100 -4.65 12.24 -16.59
CA TRP A 100 -5.15 10.91 -16.93
C TRP A 100 -6.67 10.88 -17.01
N THR A 101 -7.35 11.46 -16.02
CA THR A 101 -8.81 11.50 -15.92
C THR A 101 -9.42 12.27 -17.09
N LYS A 102 -8.79 13.36 -17.54
CA LYS A 102 -9.28 14.19 -18.66
C LYS A 102 -9.05 13.56 -20.03
N ASN A 103 -7.89 12.94 -20.26
CA ASN A 103 -7.46 12.57 -21.62
C ASN A 103 -7.81 11.13 -22.02
N TYR A 104 -7.99 10.22 -21.05
CA TYR A 104 -8.03 8.78 -21.35
C TYR A 104 -9.22 8.04 -20.71
N ARG A 105 -10.17 8.74 -20.08
CA ARG A 105 -11.28 8.08 -19.41
C ARG A 105 -12.62 8.50 -19.97
N LEU A 106 -13.29 7.54 -20.60
CA LEU A 106 -14.74 7.57 -20.80
C LEU A 106 -15.44 7.47 -19.43
N PRO A 107 -16.70 7.96 -19.33
CA PRO A 107 -17.52 7.70 -18.15
C PRO A 107 -17.55 6.19 -17.87
N LEU A 108 -17.23 5.80 -16.63
CA LEU A 108 -17.19 4.40 -16.24
C LEU A 108 -18.62 3.90 -16.01
N GLU A 109 -19.12 3.10 -16.95
CA GLU A 109 -20.29 2.25 -16.72
C GLU A 109 -19.85 1.07 -15.85
N LYS A 110 -20.51 0.90 -14.71
CA LYS A 110 -20.15 -0.15 -13.76
C LYS A 110 -21.34 -1.06 -13.52
N GLU A 111 -21.11 -2.33 -13.80
CA GLU A 111 -22.06 -3.41 -13.55
C GLU A 111 -22.03 -3.90 -12.10
N PHE A 112 -20.95 -3.62 -11.34
CA PHE A 112 -20.73 -4.18 -10.00
C PHE A 112 -20.27 -3.15 -8.95
N PRO A 113 -20.81 -3.17 -7.72
CA PRO A 113 -20.59 -2.13 -6.69
C PRO A 113 -19.25 -2.23 -5.94
N TYR A 114 -18.21 -2.77 -6.59
CA TYR A 114 -16.88 -2.92 -5.98
C TYR A 114 -16.11 -1.59 -5.86
N ASN A 115 -16.53 -0.54 -6.58
CA ASN A 115 -15.89 0.79 -6.53
C ASN A 115 -16.90 1.94 -6.64
N ALA A 116 -18.21 1.66 -6.67
CA ALA A 116 -19.28 2.64 -6.81
C ALA A 116 -20.49 2.18 -5.99
N LEU A 117 -21.24 3.16 -5.50
CA LEU A 117 -22.39 2.96 -4.65
C LEU A 117 -23.58 2.30 -5.36
N LEU A 118 -23.80 2.67 -6.62
CA LEU A 118 -24.89 2.15 -7.44
C LEU A 118 -24.39 1.92 -8.87
N PRO A 119 -24.98 0.95 -9.59
CA PRO A 119 -24.84 0.85 -11.04
C PRO A 119 -25.24 2.16 -11.70
N GLY A 120 -24.46 2.61 -12.68
CA GLY A 120 -24.70 3.85 -13.38
C GLY A 120 -23.42 4.56 -13.81
N ILE A 121 -23.59 5.63 -14.57
CA ILE A 121 -22.48 6.42 -15.10
C ILE A 121 -22.05 7.43 -14.04
N ILE A 122 -20.78 7.36 -13.63
CA ILE A 122 -20.17 8.37 -12.79
C ILE A 122 -19.32 9.31 -13.67
N PRO A 123 -19.72 10.58 -13.83
CA PRO A 123 -18.94 11.56 -14.60
C PRO A 123 -17.53 11.71 -14.01
N HIS A 124 -16.53 11.60 -14.88
CA HIS A 124 -15.11 11.68 -14.49
C HIS A 124 -14.75 13.12 -14.06
N GLU A 125 -15.54 14.11 -14.48
CA GLU A 125 -15.47 15.53 -14.11
C GLU A 125 -15.63 15.73 -12.61
N HIS A 126 -16.44 14.91 -11.93
CA HIS A 126 -16.57 14.97 -10.47
C HIS A 126 -15.24 14.59 -9.79
N TYR A 127 -14.55 13.58 -10.31
CA TYR A 127 -13.24 13.18 -9.77
C TYR A 127 -12.18 14.23 -10.10
N ALA A 128 -12.19 14.77 -11.32
CA ALA A 128 -11.32 15.87 -11.72
C ALA A 128 -11.52 17.10 -10.80
N ALA A 129 -12.75 17.43 -10.42
CA ALA A 129 -13.04 18.53 -9.49
C ALA A 129 -12.44 18.27 -8.09
N LEU A 130 -12.49 17.03 -7.59
CA LEU A 130 -11.82 16.66 -6.33
C LEU A 130 -10.29 16.78 -6.43
N LEU A 131 -9.69 16.35 -7.56
CA LEU A 131 -8.25 16.50 -7.79
C LEU A 131 -7.84 17.97 -7.87
N GLN A 132 -8.68 18.85 -8.41
CA GLN A 132 -8.42 20.30 -8.38
C GLN A 132 -8.42 20.85 -6.95
N LYS A 133 -9.36 20.40 -6.10
CA LYS A 133 -9.34 20.73 -4.66
C LYS A 133 -8.08 20.21 -3.96
N TYR A 134 -7.63 19.00 -4.28
CA TYR A 134 -6.35 18.48 -3.80
C TYR A 134 -5.17 19.36 -4.22
N LEU A 135 -5.11 19.78 -5.48
CA LEU A 135 -4.03 20.65 -5.98
C LEU A 135 -3.99 22.01 -5.28
N ALA A 136 -5.13 22.53 -4.83
CA ALA A 136 -5.20 23.76 -4.03
C ALA A 136 -4.66 23.57 -2.60
N ILE A 137 -4.89 22.39 -1.99
CA ILE A 137 -4.39 22.06 -0.64
C ILE A 137 -2.92 21.61 -0.65
N ALA A 138 -2.44 20.95 -1.71
CA ALA A 138 -1.14 20.32 -1.78
C ALA A 138 0.04 21.20 -1.29
N PRO A 139 0.12 22.51 -1.58
CA PRO A 139 1.18 23.38 -1.08
C PRO A 139 1.26 23.54 0.44
N PHE A 140 0.23 23.12 1.18
CA PHE A 140 0.13 23.27 2.64
C PHE A 140 0.30 21.96 3.39
N LEU A 141 0.39 20.84 2.67
CA LEU A 141 0.48 19.52 3.29
C LEU A 141 1.85 19.24 3.89
N LEU A 142 2.90 19.96 3.51
CA LEU A 142 4.23 19.81 4.08
C LEU A 142 4.73 21.16 4.62
N PRO A 143 5.67 21.14 5.57
CA PRO A 143 6.34 22.36 6.02
C PRO A 143 6.97 23.12 4.86
N LYS A 144 6.80 24.45 4.84
CA LYS A 144 7.36 25.33 3.81
C LYS A 144 8.89 25.38 3.86
N ASP A 145 9.49 25.21 5.04
CA ASP A 145 10.94 25.17 5.21
C ASP A 145 11.51 23.82 4.68
N PRO A 146 12.36 23.82 3.64
CA PRO A 146 12.98 22.60 3.14
C PRO A 146 13.86 21.88 4.17
N LEU A 147 14.36 22.60 5.18
CA LEU A 147 15.21 22.04 6.24
C LEU A 147 14.40 21.44 7.41
N ASP A 148 13.07 21.54 7.37
CA ASP A 148 12.21 20.93 8.39
C ASP A 148 12.47 19.41 8.48
N PRO A 149 12.65 18.83 9.69
CA PRO A 149 12.88 17.40 9.86
C PRO A 149 11.80 16.51 9.22
N GLY A 150 10.55 17.00 9.15
CA GLY A 150 9.44 16.32 8.51
C GLY A 150 9.56 16.19 6.99
N ASN A 151 10.38 17.04 6.37
CA ASN A 151 10.70 17.01 4.94
C ASN A 151 11.87 16.06 4.62
N GLN A 152 12.50 15.44 5.62
CA GLN A 152 13.63 14.55 5.41
C GLN A 152 13.30 13.41 4.43
N PRO A 153 14.06 13.25 3.31
CA PRO A 153 13.91 12.12 2.41
C PRO A 153 14.07 10.79 3.15
N THR A 154 13.01 9.98 3.13
CA THR A 154 12.92 8.73 3.89
C THR A 154 12.63 7.59 2.94
N ILE A 155 13.55 6.63 2.91
CA ILE A 155 13.40 5.40 2.13
C ILE A 155 12.41 4.49 2.86
N ARG A 156 11.36 4.04 2.18
CA ARG A 156 10.37 3.10 2.73
C ARG A 156 9.92 2.12 1.66
N HIS A 157 9.97 0.82 1.99
CA HIS A 157 9.38 -0.18 1.11
C HIS A 157 7.85 -0.06 1.17
N PRO A 158 7.14 -0.05 0.04
CA PRO A 158 5.69 -0.12 0.02
C PRO A 158 5.25 -1.54 0.36
N ALA A 159 5.35 -1.90 1.63
CA ALA A 159 4.85 -3.17 2.10
C ALA A 159 3.31 -3.10 2.16
N GLN A 160 2.65 -3.09 0.99
CA GLN A 160 1.20 -3.31 0.90
C GLN A 160 0.83 -4.76 1.28
N THR A 161 1.82 -5.65 1.33
CA THR A 161 1.74 -6.97 1.98
C THR A 161 3.01 -7.29 2.78
N SER A 162 2.85 -8.00 3.91
CA SER A 162 3.91 -8.45 4.82
C SER A 162 4.90 -9.46 4.22
N ARG A 163 4.71 -9.84 2.94
CA ARG A 163 5.44 -10.93 2.28
C ARG A 163 6.43 -10.48 1.21
N GLN A 164 6.53 -9.18 0.96
CA GLN A 164 7.39 -8.66 -0.11
C GLN A 164 8.82 -8.39 0.36
N LEU A 165 9.05 -8.00 1.62
CA LEU A 165 10.40 -7.74 2.11
C LEU A 165 10.95 -8.98 2.82
N THR A 166 11.87 -9.70 2.17
CA THR A 166 12.50 -10.89 2.76
C THR A 166 13.89 -10.55 3.27
N PHE A 167 14.14 -10.91 4.53
CA PHE A 167 15.43 -10.78 5.19
C PHE A 167 16.11 -12.15 5.23
N LEU A 168 17.32 -12.25 4.69
CA LEU A 168 18.11 -13.49 4.74
C LEU A 168 18.99 -13.49 6.01
N CYS A 169 18.65 -14.37 6.95
CA CYS A 169 19.37 -14.59 8.20
C CYS A 169 19.89 -16.04 8.24
N PRO A 170 21.22 -16.26 8.31
CA PRO A 170 21.78 -17.58 8.57
C PRO A 170 21.30 -18.12 9.93
N PRO A 171 20.99 -19.42 10.07
CA PRO A 171 20.44 -19.98 11.31
C PRO A 171 21.38 -19.88 12.52
N ILE A 172 22.69 -19.74 12.28
CA ILE A 172 23.73 -19.77 13.33
C ILE A 172 24.00 -18.38 13.91
N HIS A 173 23.77 -17.32 13.13
CA HIS A 173 23.96 -15.93 13.55
C HIS A 173 22.81 -15.13 12.97
N LEU A 174 21.94 -14.56 13.81
CA LEU A 174 20.83 -13.65 13.44
C LEU A 174 21.35 -12.32 12.85
N THR A 175 22.31 -12.40 11.94
CA THR A 175 22.92 -11.27 11.24
C THR A 175 22.22 -11.12 9.91
N LEU A 176 21.59 -9.97 9.71
CA LEU A 176 20.99 -9.62 8.44
C LEU A 176 22.09 -9.50 7.37
N THR A 177 22.08 -10.40 6.38
CA THR A 177 23.13 -10.42 5.33
C THR A 177 22.74 -9.63 4.08
N SER A 178 21.44 -9.52 3.80
CA SER A 178 20.91 -8.80 2.65
C SER A 178 19.40 -8.56 2.75
N ILE A 179 18.94 -7.53 2.04
CA ILE A 179 17.53 -7.22 1.81
C ILE A 179 17.25 -7.48 0.33
N ILE A 180 16.32 -8.38 0.05
CA ILE A 180 15.86 -8.67 -1.32
C ILE A 180 14.46 -8.07 -1.54
N ASP A 181 14.04 -8.06 -2.80
CA ASP A 181 12.73 -7.52 -3.20
C ASP A 181 12.53 -6.03 -2.84
N TRP A 182 13.60 -5.25 -2.71
CA TRP A 182 13.52 -3.79 -2.53
C TRP A 182 12.99 -3.03 -3.76
N GLN A 183 12.76 -3.73 -4.88
CA GLN A 183 12.01 -3.20 -6.02
C GLN A 183 10.65 -2.68 -5.52
N HIS A 184 10.27 -1.47 -5.95
CA HIS A 184 9.13 -0.67 -5.45
C HIS A 184 9.40 0.24 -4.25
N THR A 185 10.55 0.17 -3.57
CA THR A 185 10.89 1.09 -2.47
C THR A 185 10.78 2.58 -2.84
N THR A 186 10.00 3.36 -2.12
CA THR A 186 9.92 4.80 -2.34
C THR A 186 10.90 5.57 -1.48
N VAL A 187 11.18 6.79 -1.94
CA VAL A 187 11.70 7.83 -1.07
C VAL A 187 10.64 8.91 -1.02
N THR A 188 10.12 9.19 0.17
CA THR A 188 9.11 10.22 0.42
C THR A 188 9.54 11.06 1.63
N PRO A 189 8.97 12.27 1.81
CA PRO A 189 9.13 13.03 3.04
C PRO A 189 8.82 12.19 4.28
N LEU A 190 9.53 12.43 5.39
CA LEU A 190 9.32 11.72 6.65
C LEU A 190 7.85 11.78 7.10
N LEU A 191 7.16 12.90 6.92
CA LEU A 191 5.73 13.03 7.25
C LEU A 191 4.80 12.19 6.37
N LEU A 192 5.24 11.74 5.20
CA LEU A 192 4.51 10.78 4.37
C LEU A 192 4.98 9.33 4.59
N ALA A 193 6.12 9.14 5.25
CA ALA A 193 6.70 7.84 5.52
C ALA A 193 6.55 7.38 6.98
N ALA A 194 6.26 8.25 7.93
CA ALA A 194 6.17 7.92 9.36
C ALA A 194 4.94 7.05 9.67
N GLY A 195 5.03 6.22 10.71
CA GLY A 195 3.99 5.26 11.09
C GLY A 195 4.39 3.79 10.92
N TYR A 196 3.47 2.90 11.26
CA TYR A 196 3.69 1.45 11.28
C TYR A 196 3.62 0.86 9.87
N PRO A 197 4.64 0.14 9.40
CA PRO A 197 4.50 -0.66 8.18
C PRO A 197 3.49 -1.79 8.43
N LYS A 198 2.80 -2.25 7.38
CA LYS A 198 1.75 -3.28 7.49
C LYS A 198 2.13 -4.55 8.25
N MET A 199 3.40 -4.96 8.16
CA MET A 199 3.92 -6.11 8.90
C MET A 199 3.99 -5.89 10.42
N PHE A 200 4.07 -4.63 10.86
CA PHE A 200 4.19 -4.20 12.25
C PHE A 200 2.97 -3.37 12.68
N GLU A 201 1.85 -3.41 11.96
CA GLU A 201 0.61 -2.76 12.37
C GLU A 201 -0.02 -3.47 13.56
N ASN A 202 -0.78 -2.72 14.37
CA ASN A 202 -1.53 -3.27 15.47
C ASN A 202 -2.58 -4.26 14.94
N PRO A 203 -2.58 -5.53 15.37
CA PRO A 203 -3.58 -6.50 14.91
C PRO A 203 -4.94 -6.34 15.61
N ASP A 204 -5.01 -5.58 16.71
CA ASP A 204 -6.19 -5.40 17.54
C ASP A 204 -7.00 -4.15 17.16
N VAL A 205 -8.25 -4.08 17.63
CA VAL A 205 -9.15 -2.93 17.38
C VAL A 205 -8.54 -1.63 17.92
N GLU A 206 -8.03 -1.70 19.14
CA GLU A 206 -7.36 -0.57 19.80
C GLU A 206 -5.91 -0.92 20.12
N PRO A 207 -4.99 0.06 20.07
CA PRO A 207 -3.62 -0.16 20.47
C PRO A 207 -3.52 -0.34 22.01
N PRO A 208 -2.56 -1.16 22.50
CA PRO A 208 -2.31 -1.29 23.93
C PRO A 208 -1.96 0.05 24.59
N GLU A 209 -2.61 0.35 25.73
CA GLU A 209 -2.35 1.57 26.51
C GLU A 209 -0.92 1.61 27.06
N THR A 210 -0.40 0.45 27.48
CA THR A 210 0.91 0.31 28.09
C THR A 210 1.97 -0.16 27.08
N LEU A 211 3.24 -0.11 27.49
CA LEU A 211 4.38 -0.70 26.77
C LEU A 211 4.75 -2.07 27.34
N GLU A 212 3.78 -2.83 27.81
CA GLU A 212 4.01 -4.20 28.28
C GLU A 212 4.14 -5.17 27.10
N ALA A 213 4.99 -6.19 27.27
CA ALA A 213 5.12 -7.25 26.29
C ALA A 213 3.82 -8.08 26.22
N PRO A 214 3.35 -8.44 25.01
CA PRO A 214 2.17 -9.30 24.86
C PRO A 214 2.31 -10.64 25.59
N LYS A 215 1.24 -11.09 26.25
CA LYS A 215 1.22 -12.37 26.96
C LYS A 215 0.21 -13.32 26.33
N PRO A 216 0.46 -14.65 26.36
CA PRO A 216 -0.55 -15.63 25.99
C PRO A 216 -1.82 -15.46 26.83
N PRO A 217 -3.00 -15.82 26.27
CA PRO A 217 -4.24 -15.84 27.04
C PRO A 217 -4.20 -16.91 28.13
N GLU A 218 -5.02 -16.72 29.17
CA GLU A 218 -5.21 -17.75 30.19
C GLU A 218 -5.72 -19.06 29.56
N GLY A 219 -5.21 -20.21 30.03
CA GLY A 219 -5.56 -21.52 29.50
C GLY A 219 -4.91 -21.89 28.16
N TYR A 220 -3.95 -21.09 27.66
CA TYR A 220 -3.24 -21.36 26.40
C TYR A 220 -2.68 -22.78 26.29
N ASP A 221 -2.14 -23.35 27.37
CA ASP A 221 -1.56 -24.70 27.37
C ASP A 221 -2.58 -25.82 27.18
N THR A 222 -3.86 -25.52 27.40
CA THR A 222 -4.97 -26.48 27.28
C THR A 222 -5.73 -26.39 25.95
N LEU A 223 -5.35 -25.45 25.07
CA LEU A 223 -5.99 -25.26 23.77
C LEU A 223 -5.66 -26.42 22.82
N ASP A 224 -6.61 -26.74 21.94
CA ASP A 224 -6.37 -27.65 20.82
C ASP A 224 -5.36 -27.04 19.82
N ILE A 225 -4.81 -27.88 18.95
CA ILE A 225 -3.74 -27.52 18.02
C ILE A 225 -4.14 -26.37 17.09
N GLU A 226 -5.37 -26.37 16.58
CA GLU A 226 -5.83 -25.38 15.61
C GLU A 226 -6.02 -24.03 16.28
N THR A 227 -6.74 -24.01 17.41
CA THR A 227 -6.94 -22.78 18.20
C THR A 227 -5.61 -22.22 18.68
N LYS A 228 -4.70 -23.09 19.15
CA LYS A 228 -3.36 -22.70 19.59
C LYS A 228 -2.57 -22.04 18.47
N SER A 229 -2.61 -22.59 17.25
CA SER A 229 -1.95 -21.98 16.08
C SER A 229 -2.50 -20.60 15.74
N GLN A 230 -3.80 -20.36 15.89
CA GLN A 230 -4.40 -19.04 15.66
C GLN A 230 -3.95 -18.02 16.72
N VAL A 231 -3.93 -18.46 17.99
CA VAL A 231 -3.43 -17.65 19.10
C VAL A 231 -1.94 -17.31 18.92
N ASP A 232 -1.12 -18.27 18.46
CA ASP A 232 0.29 -18.07 18.18
C ASP A 232 0.52 -17.02 17.08
N GLU A 233 -0.26 -17.07 16.00
CA GLU A 233 -0.15 -16.09 14.92
C GLU A 233 -0.57 -14.68 15.39
N LEU A 234 -1.62 -14.58 16.20
CA LEU A 234 -2.04 -13.31 16.79
C LEU A 234 -0.97 -12.76 17.75
N LEU A 235 -0.45 -13.60 18.65
CA LEU A 235 0.65 -13.22 19.55
C LEU A 235 1.87 -12.78 18.77
N ARG A 236 2.27 -13.51 17.72
CA ARG A 236 3.38 -13.13 16.85
C ARG A 236 3.20 -11.74 16.25
N ARG A 237 2.00 -11.40 15.76
CA ARG A 237 1.68 -10.07 15.23
C ARG A 237 1.73 -8.99 16.31
N ARG A 238 1.18 -9.25 17.50
CA ARG A 238 1.26 -8.34 18.65
C ARG A 238 2.71 -8.10 19.07
N TYR A 239 3.55 -9.14 19.08
CA TYR A 239 4.98 -9.03 19.38
C TYR A 239 5.73 -8.21 18.34
N LEU A 240 5.44 -8.38 17.04
CA LEU A 240 6.04 -7.55 15.99
C LEU A 240 5.67 -6.06 16.16
N TYR A 241 4.40 -5.76 16.39
CA TYR A 241 3.93 -4.41 16.70
C TYR A 241 4.65 -3.84 17.94
N TYR A 242 4.69 -4.61 19.03
CA TYR A 242 5.36 -4.25 20.28
C TYR A 242 6.84 -3.91 20.08
N LEU A 243 7.61 -4.82 19.46
CA LEU A 243 9.03 -4.64 19.21
C LEU A 243 9.27 -3.42 18.31
N TYR A 244 8.47 -3.24 17.25
CA TYR A 244 8.58 -2.08 16.38
C TYR A 244 8.37 -0.77 17.17
N ARG A 245 7.34 -0.70 18.02
CA ARG A 245 7.05 0.46 18.88
C ARG A 245 8.18 0.74 19.85
N VAL A 246 8.67 -0.26 20.59
CA VAL A 246 9.76 -0.11 21.57
C VAL A 246 11.06 0.34 20.91
N PHE A 247 11.50 -0.33 19.84
CA PHE A 247 12.78 -0.01 19.20
C PHE A 247 12.74 1.32 18.45
N ASN A 248 11.63 1.68 17.78
CA ASN A 248 11.50 3.00 17.18
C ASN A 248 11.45 4.10 18.24
N GLY A 249 10.73 3.88 19.34
CA GLY A 249 10.70 4.82 20.46
C GLY A 249 12.08 5.08 21.05
N ALA A 250 12.87 4.01 21.25
CA ALA A 250 14.20 4.11 21.83
C ALA A 250 15.26 4.68 20.86
N ARG A 251 15.22 4.31 19.58
CA ARG A 251 16.33 4.54 18.63
C ARG A 251 16.02 5.50 17.50
N ASN A 252 14.74 5.77 17.21
CA ASN A 252 14.32 6.57 16.06
C ASN A 252 13.49 7.79 16.47
N LYS A 253 14.11 8.69 17.25
CA LYS A 253 13.47 9.89 17.81
C LYS A 253 12.83 10.79 16.74
N ARG A 254 13.42 10.88 15.53
CA ARG A 254 12.87 11.67 14.42
C ARG A 254 11.56 11.08 13.89
N HIS A 255 11.52 9.77 13.66
CA HIS A 255 10.30 9.08 13.28
C HIS A 255 9.22 9.23 14.36
N LEU A 256 9.60 9.11 15.64
CA LEU A 256 8.66 9.30 16.74
C LEU A 256 8.10 10.73 16.77
N ALA A 257 8.93 11.76 16.57
CA ALA A 257 8.48 13.15 16.50
C ALA A 257 7.50 13.38 15.33
N ALA A 258 7.80 12.83 14.14
CA ALA A 258 6.89 12.87 13.00
C ALA A 258 5.60 12.08 13.28
N PHE A 259 5.68 10.97 14.01
CA PHE A 259 4.53 10.15 14.37
C PHE A 259 3.51 10.87 15.26
N TYR A 260 3.98 11.83 16.06
CA TYR A 260 3.14 12.67 16.92
C TYR A 260 2.56 13.91 16.22
N ASP A 261 2.82 14.11 14.93
CA ASP A 261 2.15 15.16 14.18
C ASP A 261 0.63 14.89 14.15
N PRO A 262 -0.21 15.81 14.69
CA PRO A 262 -1.66 15.58 14.80
C PRO A 262 -2.35 15.49 13.42
N VAL A 263 -1.69 15.95 12.36
CA VAL A 263 -2.19 15.94 10.98
C VAL A 263 -1.55 14.81 10.16
N LEU A 264 -0.71 13.97 10.75
CA LEU A 264 0.01 12.91 10.04
C LEU A 264 -0.92 11.99 9.23
N GLN A 265 -1.92 11.41 9.90
CA GLN A 265 -2.84 10.45 9.29
C GLN A 265 -3.73 11.10 8.21
N PRO A 266 -4.43 12.24 8.47
CA PRO A 266 -5.18 12.94 7.44
C PRO A 266 -4.33 13.31 6.20
N ARG A 267 -3.09 13.77 6.43
CA ARG A 267 -2.14 14.12 5.37
C ARG A 267 -1.78 12.92 4.51
N GLN A 268 -1.35 11.82 5.14
CA GLN A 268 -0.96 10.60 4.45
C GLN A 268 -2.13 10.02 3.64
N HIS A 269 -3.31 9.94 4.25
CA HIS A 269 -4.52 9.48 3.58
C HIS A 269 -4.87 10.34 2.36
N LEU A 270 -4.83 11.66 2.50
CA LEU A 270 -5.16 12.55 1.38
C LEU A 270 -4.19 12.36 0.21
N VAL A 271 -2.88 12.26 0.48
CA VAL A 271 -1.88 12.03 -0.57
C VAL A 271 -2.08 10.65 -1.21
N ASP A 272 -2.32 9.60 -0.43
CA ASP A 272 -2.59 8.25 -0.95
C ASP A 272 -3.81 8.24 -1.87
N TYR A 273 -4.95 8.79 -1.44
CA TYR A 273 -6.18 8.80 -2.26
C TYR A 273 -6.06 9.68 -3.51
N ALA A 274 -5.23 10.73 -3.49
CA ALA A 274 -4.95 11.54 -4.67
C ALA A 274 -4.01 10.83 -5.67
N ASP A 275 -3.21 9.87 -5.21
CA ASP A 275 -2.32 9.06 -6.04
C ASP A 275 -3.04 7.86 -6.69
N ARG A 276 -4.24 7.52 -6.21
CA ARG A 276 -5.05 6.42 -6.76
C ARG A 276 -5.61 6.78 -8.13
N GLN A 277 -5.75 5.76 -8.97
CA GLN A 277 -6.35 5.93 -10.29
C GLN A 277 -7.86 6.11 -10.21
N TRP A 278 -8.42 6.86 -11.16
CA TRP A 278 -9.86 6.90 -11.36
C TRP A 278 -10.40 5.49 -11.63
N ASN A 279 -11.14 4.98 -10.65
CA ASN A 279 -11.83 3.70 -10.69
C ASN A 279 -13.32 3.85 -10.41
N GLY A 280 -13.86 5.09 -10.43
CA GLY A 280 -15.23 5.46 -10.10
C GLY A 280 -15.54 5.65 -8.61
N ASN A 281 -14.54 5.58 -7.73
CA ASN A 281 -14.71 5.88 -6.31
C ASN A 281 -14.49 7.38 -6.05
N LEU A 282 -15.57 8.12 -5.81
CA LEU A 282 -15.52 9.52 -5.38
C LEU A 282 -15.47 9.67 -3.86
N ILE A 283 -15.89 8.65 -3.12
CA ILE A 283 -16.13 8.72 -1.68
C ILE A 283 -14.83 8.93 -0.93
N THR A 284 -13.80 8.15 -1.26
CA THR A 284 -12.53 8.14 -0.51
C THR A 284 -11.76 9.45 -0.61
N LEU A 285 -11.54 9.97 -1.83
CA LEU A 285 -10.85 11.25 -2.01
C LEU A 285 -11.68 12.42 -1.46
N ARG A 286 -13.01 12.41 -1.64
CA ARG A 286 -13.90 13.43 -1.07
C ARG A 286 -13.84 13.44 0.45
N ALA A 287 -13.94 12.28 1.09
CA ALA A 287 -13.85 12.14 2.55
C ALA A 287 -12.50 12.63 3.07
N ALA A 288 -11.40 12.29 2.40
CA ALA A 288 -10.07 12.74 2.79
C ALA A 288 -9.90 14.27 2.69
N LEU A 289 -10.42 14.90 1.63
CA LEU A 289 -10.43 16.35 1.50
C LEU A 289 -11.28 17.02 2.59
N MET A 290 -12.49 16.51 2.83
CA MET A 290 -13.38 17.03 3.89
C MET A 290 -12.74 16.92 5.27
N ARG A 291 -12.12 15.78 5.59
CA ARG A 291 -11.34 15.62 6.83
C ARG A 291 -10.20 16.64 6.89
N MET A 292 -9.43 16.80 5.81
CA MET A 292 -8.33 17.76 5.79
C MET A 292 -8.81 19.21 6.02
N CYS A 293 -10.00 19.59 5.54
CA CYS A 293 -10.61 20.88 5.90
C CYS A 293 -10.85 21.02 7.41
N GLY A 294 -11.33 19.95 8.07
CA GLY A 294 -11.53 19.94 9.52
C GLY A 294 -10.22 20.01 10.32
N TYR A 295 -9.14 19.42 9.80
CA TYR A 295 -7.80 19.49 10.41
C TYR A 295 -7.00 20.73 9.99
N TRP A 296 -7.55 21.59 9.13
CA TRP A 296 -6.87 22.78 8.63
C TRP A 296 -6.31 23.70 9.73
N PRO A 297 -7.03 23.97 10.85
CA PRO A 297 -6.52 24.81 11.93
C PRO A 297 -5.24 24.29 12.61
N LEU A 298 -4.91 23.01 12.42
CA LEU A 298 -3.72 22.37 12.99
C LEU A 298 -2.51 22.42 12.05
N LEU A 299 -2.68 22.84 10.79
CA LEU A 299 -1.56 23.04 9.88
C LEU A 299 -0.75 24.28 10.29
N PRO A 300 0.58 24.29 10.08
CA PRO A 300 1.45 25.43 10.39
C PRO A 300 1.31 26.55 9.33
N THR A 301 0.08 27.02 9.09
CA THR A 301 -0.24 28.08 8.13
C THR A 301 -1.17 29.11 8.76
N LYS A 302 -1.03 30.37 8.34
CA LYS A 302 -1.93 31.48 8.68
C LYS A 302 -3.01 31.70 7.62
N GLU A 303 -2.94 30.96 6.52
CA GLU A 303 -3.85 31.09 5.39
C GLU A 303 -5.15 30.31 5.66
N GLU A 304 -6.27 30.83 5.18
CA GLU A 304 -7.56 30.13 5.24
C GLU A 304 -7.54 28.87 4.35
N CYS A 305 -8.43 27.91 4.63
CA CYS A 305 -8.54 26.70 3.82
C CYS A 305 -8.95 27.08 2.39
N PRO A 306 -8.16 26.74 1.36
CA PRO A 306 -8.41 27.18 -0.02
C PRO A 306 -9.57 26.43 -0.67
N ILE A 307 -10.17 25.47 0.03
CA ILE A 307 -11.30 24.69 -0.46
C ILE A 307 -12.42 24.66 0.58
N SER A 308 -13.64 24.55 0.07
CA SER A 308 -14.85 24.32 0.86
C SER A 308 -15.74 23.30 0.15
N PHE A 309 -16.73 22.81 0.89
CA PHE A 309 -17.80 21.96 0.36
C PHE A 309 -19.13 22.60 0.73
N THR A 310 -20.08 22.53 -0.19
CA THR A 310 -21.43 23.02 0.02
C THR A 310 -22.19 22.09 0.97
N ASP A 311 -23.22 22.61 1.65
CA ASP A 311 -24.09 21.81 2.52
C ASP A 311 -24.75 20.65 1.76
N ALA A 312 -25.04 20.84 0.47
CA ALA A 312 -25.57 19.79 -0.39
C ALA A 312 -24.54 18.66 -0.61
N GLU A 313 -23.26 18.99 -0.85
CA GLU A 313 -22.18 18.01 -0.99
C GLU A 313 -21.93 17.26 0.31
N LEU A 314 -21.94 17.96 1.46
CA LEU A 314 -21.78 17.38 2.79
C LEU A 314 -22.92 16.41 3.10
N LYS A 315 -24.18 16.87 2.95
CA LYS A 315 -25.38 16.04 3.18
C LYS A 315 -25.42 14.82 2.25
N LYS A 316 -25.00 14.98 0.99
CA LYS A 316 -24.88 13.86 0.06
C LYS A 316 -23.80 12.88 0.53
N HIS A 317 -22.63 13.38 0.92
CA HIS A 317 -21.55 12.53 1.41
C HIS A 317 -21.96 11.72 2.64
N SER A 318 -22.61 12.33 3.63
CA SER A 318 -23.09 11.65 4.84
C SER A 318 -24.14 10.56 4.56
N LYS A 319 -24.89 10.67 3.46
CA LYS A 319 -25.81 9.61 3.00
C LYS A 319 -25.09 8.48 2.25
N ASP A 320 -24.12 8.87 1.44
CA ASP A 320 -23.37 7.99 0.54
C ASP A 320 -22.35 7.11 1.28
N GLU A 321 -21.68 7.67 2.30
CA GLU A 321 -20.54 7.02 2.98
C GLU A 321 -20.89 5.70 3.70
N PRO A 322 -21.98 5.59 4.48
CA PRO A 322 -22.34 4.33 5.14
C PRO A 322 -22.55 3.19 4.15
N MET A 323 -23.25 3.45 3.04
CA MET A 323 -23.46 2.44 2.00
C MET A 323 -22.14 2.01 1.34
N TRP A 324 -21.17 2.91 1.20
CA TRP A 324 -19.85 2.56 0.66
C TRP A 324 -19.06 1.68 1.63
N ILE A 325 -19.18 1.94 2.93
CA ILE A 325 -18.58 1.13 3.99
C ILE A 325 -19.19 -0.29 3.95
N ASP A 326 -20.51 -0.41 3.89
CA ASP A 326 -21.21 -1.70 3.85
C ASP A 326 -20.82 -2.52 2.61
N LEU A 327 -20.76 -1.89 1.43
CA LEU A 327 -20.32 -2.54 0.20
C LEU A 327 -18.86 -3.00 0.27
N THR A 328 -17.99 -2.20 0.90
CA THR A 328 -16.59 -2.57 1.10
C THR A 328 -16.46 -3.75 2.06
N ALA A 329 -17.26 -3.79 3.13
CA ALA A 329 -17.32 -4.91 4.05
C ALA A 329 -17.78 -6.20 3.34
N LEU A 330 -18.82 -6.12 2.50
CA LEU A 330 -19.31 -7.25 1.70
C LEU A 330 -18.24 -7.77 0.73
N VAL A 331 -17.49 -6.88 0.09
CA VAL A 331 -16.37 -7.25 -0.79
C VAL A 331 -15.26 -7.97 -0.03
N ASN A 332 -14.91 -7.50 1.16
CA ASN A 332 -13.91 -8.15 2.00
C ASN A 332 -14.38 -9.53 2.47
N TYR A 333 -15.66 -9.65 2.85
CA TYR A 333 -16.27 -10.94 3.14
C TYR A 333 -16.13 -11.93 1.98
N TRP A 334 -16.37 -11.51 0.74
CA TRP A 334 -16.14 -12.37 -0.43
C TRP A 334 -14.68 -12.73 -0.66
N ARG A 335 -13.74 -11.81 -0.37
CA ARG A 335 -12.30 -12.11 -0.44
C ARG A 335 -11.90 -13.17 0.57
N ASP A 336 -12.50 -13.14 1.75
CA ASP A 336 -12.27 -14.14 2.81
C ASP A 336 -12.82 -15.50 2.40
N GLU A 337 -14.04 -15.55 1.85
CA GLU A 337 -14.65 -16.77 1.27
C GLU A 337 -13.79 -17.39 0.15
N LEU A 338 -13.07 -16.55 -0.60
CA LEU A 338 -12.10 -16.96 -1.62
C LEU A 338 -10.77 -17.43 -1.04
N GLY A 339 -10.66 -17.70 0.26
CA GLY A 339 -9.44 -18.19 0.90
C GLY A 339 -8.45 -17.08 1.26
N GLY A 340 -8.96 -15.88 1.58
CA GLY A 340 -8.15 -14.73 1.99
C GLY A 340 -7.38 -14.09 0.83
N LEU A 341 -8.07 -13.89 -0.30
CA LEU A 341 -7.51 -13.23 -1.47
C LEU A 341 -7.13 -11.78 -1.14
N SER A 342 -5.86 -11.43 -1.29
CA SER A 342 -5.42 -10.05 -1.07
C SER A 342 -5.97 -9.10 -2.15
N GLU A 343 -5.91 -7.78 -1.89
CA GLU A 343 -6.31 -6.76 -2.88
C GLU A 343 -5.51 -6.84 -4.19
N GLU A 344 -4.27 -7.32 -4.12
CA GLU A 344 -3.37 -7.54 -5.26
C GLU A 344 -3.59 -8.89 -5.96
N GLY A 345 -4.57 -9.68 -5.50
CA GLY A 345 -4.88 -11.00 -6.05
C GLY A 345 -3.96 -12.13 -5.59
N TRP A 346 -3.12 -11.92 -4.57
CA TRP A 346 -2.34 -13.00 -3.94
C TRP A 346 -3.22 -13.94 -3.13
N ILE A 347 -2.92 -15.22 -3.25
CA ILE A 347 -3.48 -16.29 -2.43
C ILE A 347 -2.40 -17.34 -2.11
N ARG A 348 -2.58 -18.10 -1.04
CA ARG A 348 -1.74 -19.28 -0.75
C ARG A 348 -1.91 -20.33 -1.84
N SER A 349 -0.82 -20.99 -2.24
CA SER A 349 -0.82 -21.99 -3.32
C SER A 349 -1.86 -23.09 -3.09
N GLU A 350 -2.01 -23.53 -1.83
CA GLU A 350 -2.91 -24.61 -1.42
C GLU A 350 -4.38 -24.21 -1.52
N MET A 351 -4.66 -22.90 -1.46
CA MET A 351 -6.01 -22.35 -1.53
C MET A 351 -6.42 -21.95 -2.96
N PHE A 352 -5.51 -22.04 -3.94
CA PHE A 352 -5.75 -21.57 -5.31
C PHE A 352 -6.95 -22.27 -5.96
N ASP A 353 -7.00 -23.61 -5.89
CA ASP A 353 -8.08 -24.39 -6.51
C ASP A 353 -9.43 -24.14 -5.82
N HIS A 354 -9.42 -24.01 -4.49
CA HIS A 354 -10.59 -23.61 -3.70
C HIS A 354 -11.12 -22.24 -4.14
N ALA A 355 -10.25 -21.24 -4.24
CA ALA A 355 -10.60 -19.90 -4.66
C ALA A 355 -11.16 -19.86 -6.09
N MET A 356 -10.55 -20.61 -7.01
CA MET A 356 -11.03 -20.71 -8.38
C MET A 356 -12.43 -21.34 -8.46
N LYS A 357 -12.69 -22.38 -7.65
CA LYS A 357 -14.02 -23.01 -7.56
C LYS A 357 -15.06 -22.04 -6.98
N LYS A 358 -14.75 -21.43 -5.83
CA LYS A 358 -15.64 -20.45 -5.17
C LYS A 358 -15.92 -19.23 -6.04
N ASN A 359 -14.93 -18.72 -6.77
CA ASN A 359 -15.11 -17.61 -7.70
C ASN A 359 -16.12 -17.97 -8.81
N LYS A 360 -16.04 -19.19 -9.37
CA LYS A 360 -17.03 -19.67 -10.35
C LYS A 360 -18.44 -19.77 -9.76
N GLU A 361 -18.58 -20.22 -8.52
CA GLU A 361 -19.86 -20.30 -7.81
C GLU A 361 -20.46 -18.91 -7.55
N LEU A 362 -19.64 -17.97 -7.06
CA LEU A 362 -20.06 -16.58 -6.81
C LEU A 362 -20.50 -15.89 -8.10
N LYS A 363 -19.75 -16.05 -9.20
CA LYS A 363 -20.15 -15.50 -10.51
C LYS A 363 -21.53 -15.99 -10.94
N LYS A 364 -21.85 -17.28 -10.75
CA LYS A 364 -23.17 -17.82 -11.09
C LYS A 364 -24.30 -17.23 -10.23
N LYS A 365 -24.04 -17.01 -8.94
CA LYS A 365 -25.03 -16.42 -8.01
C LYS A 365 -25.29 -14.93 -8.29
N ILE A 366 -24.29 -14.20 -8.78
CA ILE A 366 -24.38 -12.76 -9.04
C ILE A 366 -25.06 -12.45 -10.39
N HIS A 367 -25.01 -13.37 -11.36
CA HIS A 367 -25.63 -13.22 -12.68
C HIS A 367 -27.03 -13.87 -12.79
N GLN A 368 -27.58 -14.35 -11.67
CA GLN A 368 -28.98 -14.74 -11.52
C GLN A 368 -29.73 -13.61 -10.83
#